data_AF-A0A1M7BUQ7-F1
#
_entry.id   AF-A0A1M7BUQ7-F1
#
_cell.length_a   1.000
_cell.length_b   1.000
_cell.length_c   1.000
_cell.angle_alpha   90.00
_cell.angle_beta   90.00
_cell.angle_gamma   90.00
#
_symmetry.space_group_name_H-M   'P 1'
#
loop_
_entity.id
_entity.type
_entity.pdbx_description
1 polymer ?
#
loop_
_entity_poly.entity_id
_entity_poly.type
_entity_poly.pdbx_seq_one_letter_code
_entity_poly.pdbx_strand_id
1 'polypeptide(L)'
;MNEVIKQMQKRIMEGIDLPDKKQQNQLRKDVEQALQESIKDLTEHGGGPKAEDRFWKRLEKIIADDPRNRILYLQYHDFHSFWQYTENWYSCYPPNLSEEERERSLCAVEIERPDSEKYGSYLTAFLPCSLKGLKKFFADNSVDAKSCSIGEIYCGSETTNVLTENFEKLPKEEMDVFQLNELFCRFDKLPEEMQRVYGLTLPLKEPRTVKEMIDLMDHLSEVCVVNGIQNERQLGEFLVENELFDVSFPDEVLPYLDYAKIGREHMQTHQGKLIQGAYVEDTSADNVNQFSQESNEENDQSDDYEMKL
;
A
#
# COMPACT_ATOMS: atom_id res chain seq x y z
N MET A 1 -25.74 10.89 3.18
CA MET A 1 -25.20 10.15 4.34
C MET A 1 -24.72 8.82 3.82
N ASN A 2 -23.44 8.50 4.02
CA ASN A 2 -22.77 7.29 3.57
C ASN A 2 -23.47 6.01 4.10
N GLU A 3 -23.47 4.94 3.31
CA GLU A 3 -24.21 3.70 3.65
C GLU A 3 -23.62 2.95 4.84
N VAL A 4 -22.30 3.01 5.05
CA VAL A 4 -21.65 2.40 6.22
C VAL A 4 -22.07 3.12 7.51
N ILE A 5 -22.10 4.45 7.51
CA ILE A 5 -22.59 5.26 8.64
C ILE A 5 -24.04 4.87 8.96
N LYS A 6 -24.91 4.73 7.95
CA LYS A 6 -26.31 4.27 8.14
C LYS A 6 -26.37 2.89 8.78
N GLN A 7 -25.55 1.95 8.31
CA GLN A 7 -25.50 0.59 8.85
C GLN A 7 -25.01 0.56 10.30
N MET A 8 -24.00 1.38 10.64
CA MET A 8 -23.52 1.54 12.01
C MET A 8 -24.61 2.12 12.93
N GLN A 9 -25.31 3.17 12.49
CA GLN A 9 -26.45 3.72 13.24
C GLN A 9 -27.52 2.66 13.49
N LYS A 10 -27.88 1.90 12.45
CA LYS A 10 -28.84 0.80 12.56
C LYS A 10 -28.40 -0.24 13.58
N ARG A 11 -27.13 -0.67 13.56
CA ARG A 11 -26.57 -1.63 14.52
C ARG A 11 -26.68 -1.13 15.96
N ILE A 12 -26.30 0.13 16.21
CA ILE A 12 -26.43 0.77 17.54
C ILE A 12 -27.89 0.76 17.98
N MET A 13 -28.83 1.11 17.09
CA MET A 13 -30.25 1.12 17.43
C MET A 13 -30.78 -0.27 17.76
N GLU A 14 -30.37 -1.29 17.00
CA GLU A 14 -30.74 -2.69 17.21
C GLU A 14 -30.17 -3.25 18.53
N GLY A 15 -28.97 -2.82 18.92
CA GLY A 15 -28.33 -3.20 20.19
C GLY A 15 -28.98 -2.60 21.44
N ILE A 16 -29.83 -1.57 21.30
CA ILE A 16 -30.63 -1.02 22.40
C ILE A 16 -31.88 -1.88 22.59
N ASP A 17 -31.84 -2.81 23.54
CA ASP A 17 -33.00 -3.64 23.92
C ASP A 17 -33.38 -3.41 25.39
N LEU A 18 -34.59 -2.87 25.59
CA LEU A 18 -35.16 -2.68 26.92
C LEU A 18 -36.48 -3.46 27.04
N PRO A 19 -36.82 -3.95 28.26
CA PRO A 19 -38.08 -4.65 28.49
C PRO A 19 -39.31 -3.77 28.19
N ASP A 20 -39.25 -2.49 28.55
CA ASP A 20 -40.30 -1.51 28.23
C ASP A 20 -40.08 -0.93 26.83
N LYS A 21 -40.98 -1.29 25.89
CA LYS A 21 -40.87 -0.84 24.50
C LYS A 21 -41.11 0.66 24.30
N LYS A 22 -41.88 1.33 25.16
CA LYS A 22 -42.05 2.79 25.08
C LYS A 22 -40.74 3.49 25.45
N GLN A 23 -40.10 3.03 26.52
CA GLN A 23 -38.79 3.56 26.95
C GLN A 23 -37.70 3.24 25.93
N GLN A 24 -37.68 2.01 25.40
CA GLN A 24 -36.75 1.61 24.34
C GLN A 24 -36.85 2.53 23.13
N ASN A 25 -38.06 2.78 22.65
CA ASN A 25 -38.27 3.63 21.48
C ASN A 25 -37.87 5.08 21.74
N GLN A 26 -38.09 5.60 22.94
CA GLN A 26 -37.64 6.93 23.32
C GLN A 26 -36.11 7.00 23.38
N LEU A 27 -35.45 6.05 24.04
CA LEU A 27 -33.99 5.99 24.11
C LEU A 27 -33.34 5.89 22.73
N ARG A 28 -33.88 5.02 21.85
CA ARG A 28 -33.42 4.92 20.46
C ARG A 28 -33.51 6.26 19.73
N LYS A 29 -34.63 6.98 19.89
CA LYS A 29 -34.82 8.30 19.27
C LYS A 29 -33.82 9.33 19.80
N ASP A 30 -33.57 9.35 21.11
CA ASP A 30 -32.64 10.28 21.74
C ASP A 30 -31.19 10.01 21.29
N VAL A 31 -30.80 8.73 21.22
CA VAL A 31 -29.48 8.33 20.70
C VAL A 31 -29.36 8.65 19.21
N GLU A 32 -30.35 8.30 18.39
CA GLU A 32 -30.35 8.64 16.97
C GLU A 32 -30.18 10.15 16.74
N GLN A 33 -30.90 10.97 17.50
CA GLN A 33 -30.74 12.42 17.46
C GLN A 33 -29.32 12.85 17.83
N ALA A 34 -28.72 12.30 18.90
CA ALA A 34 -27.35 12.61 19.28
C ALA A 34 -26.33 12.24 18.20
N LEU A 35 -26.51 11.10 17.51
CA LEU A 35 -25.65 10.70 16.40
C LEU A 35 -25.79 11.66 15.21
N GLN A 36 -27.01 12.07 14.85
CA GLN A 36 -27.26 13.03 13.77
C GLN A 36 -26.70 14.42 14.08
N GLU A 37 -26.87 14.90 15.31
CA GLU A 37 -26.28 16.15 15.76
C GLU A 37 -24.76 16.12 15.71
N SER A 38 -24.15 14.97 15.97
CA SER A 38 -22.68 14.80 15.92
C SER A 38 -22.15 14.78 14.48
N ILE A 39 -22.87 14.16 13.54
CA ILE A 39 -22.55 14.24 12.10
C ILE A 39 -22.63 15.68 11.61
N LYS A 40 -23.69 16.40 12.01
CA LYS A 40 -23.86 17.82 11.66
C LYS A 40 -22.72 18.67 12.23
N ASP A 41 -22.37 18.45 13.48
CA ASP A 41 -21.27 19.15 14.16
C ASP A 41 -19.91 18.92 13.47
N LEU A 42 -19.63 17.68 13.05
CA LEU A 42 -18.44 17.35 12.24
C LEU A 42 -18.43 18.06 10.89
N THR A 43 -19.59 18.16 10.23
CA THR A 43 -19.72 18.84 8.94
C THR A 43 -19.52 20.36 9.05
N GLU A 44 -19.97 20.97 10.16
CA GLU A 44 -19.92 22.42 10.38
C GLU A 44 -18.57 22.87 10.97
N HIS A 45 -17.97 22.08 11.85
CA HIS A 45 -16.82 22.49 12.66
C HIS A 45 -15.57 21.61 12.47
N GLY A 46 -15.66 20.54 11.69
CA GLY A 46 -14.59 19.55 11.53
C GLY A 46 -14.45 18.59 12.72
N GLY A 47 -13.53 17.63 12.58
CA GLY A 47 -13.15 16.67 13.61
C GLY A 47 -12.20 17.24 14.68
N GLY A 48 -11.54 16.31 15.38
CA GLY A 48 -10.54 16.55 16.40
C GLY A 48 -11.04 16.31 17.83
N PRO A 49 -10.15 16.39 18.83
CA PRO A 49 -10.45 16.04 20.23
C PRO A 49 -11.64 16.81 20.82
N LYS A 50 -11.80 18.08 20.44
CA LYS A 50 -12.94 18.90 20.89
C LYS A 50 -14.27 18.45 20.30
N ALA A 51 -14.28 17.95 19.07
CA ALA A 51 -15.49 17.41 18.45
C ALA A 51 -15.86 16.07 19.09
N GLU A 52 -14.85 15.24 19.38
CA GLU A 52 -15.02 13.97 20.10
C GLU A 52 -15.59 14.20 21.51
N ASP A 53 -15.03 15.14 22.28
CA ASP A 53 -15.53 15.50 23.62
C ASP A 53 -17.02 15.89 23.58
N ARG A 54 -17.45 16.66 22.57
CA ARG A 54 -18.87 17.01 22.39
C ARG A 54 -19.72 15.79 22.06
N PHE A 55 -19.23 14.87 21.23
CA PHE A 55 -19.91 13.61 20.93
C PHE A 55 -20.16 12.79 22.20
N TRP A 56 -19.13 12.56 23.01
CA TRP A 56 -19.28 11.79 24.25
C TRP A 56 -20.18 12.49 25.27
N LYS A 57 -20.06 13.80 25.44
CA LYS A 57 -20.94 14.58 26.33
C LYS A 57 -22.43 14.49 25.97
N ARG A 58 -22.76 14.40 24.67
CA ARG A 58 -24.16 14.17 24.24
C ARG A 58 -24.67 12.82 24.71
N LEU A 59 -23.86 11.76 24.57
CA LEU A 59 -24.22 10.41 25.03
C LEU A 59 -24.28 10.32 26.55
N GLU A 60 -23.31 10.91 27.26
CA GLU A 60 -23.29 10.97 28.73
C GLU A 60 -24.51 11.67 29.31
N LYS A 61 -24.97 12.75 28.66
CA LYS A 61 -26.21 13.43 29.04
C LYS A 61 -27.41 12.49 28.96
N ILE A 62 -27.56 11.75 27.86
CA ILE A 62 -28.64 10.75 27.69
C ILE A 62 -28.56 9.69 28.79
N ILE A 63 -27.34 9.21 29.12
CA ILE A 63 -27.14 8.22 30.18
C ILE A 63 -27.49 8.78 31.56
N ALA A 64 -27.20 10.05 31.81
CA ALA A 64 -27.47 10.71 33.09
C ALA A 64 -28.96 11.00 33.32
N ASP A 65 -29.73 11.20 32.24
CA ASP A 65 -31.17 11.52 32.32
C ASP A 65 -32.00 10.37 32.90
N ASP A 66 -31.56 9.11 32.75
CA ASP A 66 -32.25 7.94 33.31
C ASP A 66 -31.29 6.78 33.63
N PRO A 67 -31.28 6.23 34.88
CA PRO A 67 -30.41 5.11 35.24
C PRO A 67 -30.53 3.86 34.34
N ARG A 68 -31.68 3.66 33.66
CA ARG A 68 -31.90 2.55 32.73
C ARG A 68 -31.12 2.72 31.43
N ASN A 69 -30.76 3.95 31.07
CA ASN A 69 -29.97 4.26 29.88
C ASN A 69 -28.51 3.79 30.01
N ARG A 70 -28.09 3.32 31.20
CA ARG A 70 -26.77 2.69 31.41
C ARG A 70 -26.55 1.45 30.52
N ILE A 71 -27.60 0.88 29.92
CA ILE A 71 -27.44 -0.14 28.88
C ILE A 71 -26.58 0.34 27.69
N LEU A 72 -26.53 1.65 27.44
CA LEU A 72 -25.68 2.24 26.41
C LEU A 72 -24.18 2.00 26.63
N TYR A 73 -23.73 1.72 27.87
CA TYR A 73 -22.35 1.31 28.12
C TYR A 73 -22.01 -0.03 27.44
N LEU A 74 -22.99 -0.90 27.22
CA LEU A 74 -22.79 -2.15 26.47
C LEU A 74 -22.54 -1.90 24.98
N GLN A 75 -22.89 -0.71 24.48
CA GLN A 75 -22.72 -0.28 23.09
C GLN A 75 -21.49 0.61 22.90
N TYR A 76 -20.62 0.74 23.92
CA TYR A 76 -19.45 1.64 23.87
C TYR A 76 -18.56 1.39 22.64
N HIS A 77 -18.32 0.12 22.29
CA HIS A 77 -17.52 -0.23 21.13
C HIS A 77 -18.17 0.22 19.82
N ASP A 78 -19.49 0.08 19.67
CA ASP A 78 -20.21 0.53 18.48
C ASP A 78 -20.23 2.07 18.40
N PHE A 79 -20.37 2.78 19.53
CA PHE A 79 -20.24 4.24 19.57
C PHE A 79 -18.84 4.73 19.20
N HIS A 80 -17.80 4.08 19.73
CA HIS A 80 -16.42 4.40 19.39
C HIS A 80 -16.15 4.16 17.90
N SER A 81 -16.57 3.01 17.38
CA SER A 81 -16.40 2.66 15.95
C SER A 81 -17.17 3.61 15.05
N PHE A 82 -18.40 3.99 15.44
CA PHE A 82 -19.19 5.00 14.75
C PHE A 82 -18.48 6.35 14.73
N TRP A 83 -17.95 6.80 15.88
CA TRP A 83 -17.21 8.06 15.99
C TRP A 83 -15.99 8.04 15.07
N GLN A 84 -15.12 7.04 15.22
CA GLN A 84 -13.88 6.93 14.46
C GLN A 84 -14.12 6.91 12.95
N TYR A 85 -15.10 6.10 12.49
CA TYR A 85 -15.44 6.03 11.06
C TYR A 85 -16.02 7.35 10.56
N THR A 86 -16.96 7.95 11.30
CA THR A 86 -17.62 9.20 10.90
C THR A 86 -16.63 10.35 10.88
N GLU A 87 -15.75 10.45 11.88
CA GLU A 87 -14.72 11.48 11.92
C GLU A 87 -13.77 11.36 10.73
N ASN A 88 -13.27 10.15 10.42
CA ASN A 88 -12.43 9.92 9.25
C ASN A 88 -13.18 10.14 7.93
N TRP A 89 -14.49 9.88 7.89
CA TRP A 89 -15.28 10.19 6.71
C TRP A 89 -15.24 11.68 6.37
N TYR A 90 -15.38 12.55 7.37
CA TYR A 90 -15.44 14.00 7.18
C TYR A 90 -14.08 14.71 7.29
N SER A 91 -13.10 14.07 7.95
CA SER A 91 -11.82 14.69 8.33
C SER A 91 -10.61 13.95 7.76
N CYS A 92 -10.78 13.00 6.83
CA CYS A 92 -9.64 12.43 6.11
C CYS A 92 -8.99 13.45 5.17
N TYR A 93 -7.80 13.09 4.67
CA TYR A 93 -7.17 13.80 3.56
C TYR A 93 -7.00 12.87 2.35
N PRO A 94 -7.25 13.34 1.11
CA PRO A 94 -7.96 14.56 0.74
C PRO A 94 -9.37 14.65 1.35
N PRO A 95 -9.88 15.87 1.64
CA PRO A 95 -11.22 16.04 2.16
C PRO A 95 -12.26 15.85 1.05
N ASN A 96 -13.49 15.52 1.43
CA ASN A 96 -14.66 15.44 0.54
C ASN A 96 -14.55 14.42 -0.61
N LEU A 97 -13.72 13.38 -0.47
CA LEU A 97 -13.72 12.27 -1.43
C LEU A 97 -15.06 11.53 -1.39
N SER A 98 -15.64 11.31 -2.56
CA SER A 98 -16.74 10.37 -2.79
C SER A 98 -16.35 8.93 -2.48
N GLU A 99 -17.33 8.03 -2.35
CA GLU A 99 -17.08 6.59 -2.16
C GLU A 99 -16.23 6.03 -3.32
N GLU A 100 -16.58 6.38 -4.56
CA GLU A 100 -15.86 5.96 -5.77
C GLU A 100 -14.41 6.47 -5.80
N GLU A 101 -14.14 7.71 -5.37
CA GLU A 101 -12.77 8.23 -5.28
C GLU A 101 -11.94 7.55 -4.19
N ARG A 102 -12.57 7.15 -3.08
CA ARG A 102 -11.88 6.38 -2.01
C ARG A 102 -11.56 4.96 -2.49
N GLU A 103 -12.49 4.30 -3.18
CA GLU A 103 -12.26 2.99 -3.78
C GLU A 103 -11.17 3.01 -4.85
N ARG A 104 -11.03 4.13 -5.58
CA ARG A 104 -9.95 4.35 -6.55
C ARG A 104 -8.61 4.76 -5.94
N SER A 105 -8.58 5.13 -4.66
CA SER A 105 -7.32 5.45 -4.01
C SER A 105 -6.42 4.22 -3.99
N LEU A 106 -5.12 4.43 -4.20
CA LEU A 106 -4.16 3.35 -4.26
C LEU A 106 -3.84 2.78 -2.88
N CYS A 107 -3.95 3.63 -1.86
CA CYS A 107 -3.72 3.26 -0.48
C CYS A 107 -4.47 4.18 0.49
N ALA A 108 -4.95 3.62 1.60
CA ALA A 108 -5.35 4.38 2.77
C ALA A 108 -4.38 4.09 3.92
N VAL A 109 -3.82 5.13 4.54
CA VAL A 109 -2.92 5.02 5.69
C VAL A 109 -3.56 5.61 6.93
N GLU A 110 -3.49 4.88 8.04
CA GLU A 110 -3.90 5.35 9.36
C GLU A 110 -2.68 5.94 10.08
N ILE A 111 -2.87 7.16 10.60
CA ILE A 111 -1.87 7.92 11.33
C ILE A 111 -2.36 8.02 12.76
N GLU A 112 -1.64 7.44 13.70
CA GLU A 112 -2.03 7.47 15.12
C GLU A 112 -2.03 8.90 15.66
N ARG A 113 -3.04 9.20 16.49
CA ARG A 113 -3.14 10.52 17.14
C ARG A 113 -2.33 10.54 18.44
N PRO A 114 -1.34 11.43 18.58
CA PRO A 114 -0.52 11.50 19.80
C PRO A 114 -1.25 12.12 20.99
N ASP A 115 -2.33 12.86 20.76
CA ASP A 115 -3.07 13.63 21.76
C ASP A 115 -4.33 12.91 22.29
N SER A 116 -4.58 11.67 21.86
CA SER A 116 -5.71 10.89 22.34
C SER A 116 -5.36 10.13 23.61
N GLU A 117 -6.11 10.40 24.68
CA GLU A 117 -6.10 9.58 25.90
C GLU A 117 -6.66 8.15 25.64
N LYS A 118 -7.25 7.91 24.47
CA LYS A 118 -7.85 6.62 24.10
C LYS A 118 -6.97 5.90 23.09
N TYR A 119 -6.55 4.71 23.49
CA TYR A 119 -5.87 3.75 22.63
C TYR A 119 -6.68 3.49 21.35
N GLY A 120 -6.05 3.64 20.18
CA GLY A 120 -6.61 3.27 18.88
C GLY A 120 -7.31 4.38 18.09
N SER A 121 -7.18 5.66 18.46
CA SER A 121 -7.67 6.75 17.61
C SER A 121 -6.67 7.15 16.52
N TYR A 122 -7.14 7.39 15.31
CA TYR A 122 -6.29 7.69 14.16
C TYR A 122 -6.91 8.71 13.21
N LEU A 123 -6.08 9.22 12.29
CA LEU A 123 -6.44 10.01 11.12
C LEU A 123 -6.19 9.18 9.87
N THR A 124 -7.05 9.28 8.86
CA THR A 124 -6.83 8.61 7.57
C THR A 124 -6.33 9.57 6.51
N ALA A 125 -5.26 9.20 5.81
CA ALA A 125 -4.85 9.82 4.56
C ALA A 125 -4.96 8.81 3.40
N PHE A 126 -5.54 9.22 2.29
CA PHE A 126 -5.61 8.45 1.05
C PHE A 126 -4.47 8.90 0.13
N LEU A 127 -3.74 7.93 -0.42
CA LEU A 127 -2.55 8.11 -1.24
C LEU A 127 -2.80 7.55 -2.66
N PRO A 128 -2.18 8.12 -3.70
CA PRO A 128 -1.38 9.34 -3.67
C PRO A 128 -2.23 10.60 -3.48
N CYS A 129 -1.65 11.64 -2.89
CA CYS A 129 -2.29 12.93 -2.70
C CYS A 129 -1.30 14.10 -2.82
N SER A 130 -1.83 15.33 -2.82
CA SER A 130 -1.00 16.54 -2.90
C SER A 130 -0.07 16.66 -1.69
N LEU A 131 1.25 16.67 -1.92
CA LEU A 131 2.25 16.89 -0.86
C LEU A 131 1.98 18.16 -0.03
N LYS A 132 1.59 19.25 -0.70
CA LYS A 132 1.28 20.52 -0.03
C LYS A 132 0.07 20.37 0.89
N GLY A 133 -0.96 19.67 0.43
CA GLY A 133 -2.16 19.47 1.22
C GLY A 133 -1.97 18.44 2.34
N LEU A 134 -1.16 17.39 2.12
CA LEU A 134 -0.78 16.45 3.17
C LEU A 134 0.00 17.14 4.30
N LYS A 135 0.97 18.01 3.96
CA LYS A 135 1.66 18.83 4.97
C LYS A 135 0.70 19.73 5.75
N LYS A 136 -0.26 20.34 5.05
CA LYS A 136 -1.30 21.16 5.69
C LYS A 136 -2.19 20.31 6.60
N PHE A 137 -2.55 19.10 6.19
CA PHE A 137 -3.35 18.17 6.97
C PHE A 137 -2.70 17.82 8.30
N PHE A 138 -1.40 17.50 8.29
CA PHE A 138 -0.63 17.26 9.53
C PHE A 138 -0.61 18.49 10.44
N ALA A 139 -0.36 19.68 9.86
CA ALA A 139 -0.34 20.93 10.62
C ALA A 139 -1.72 21.27 11.24
N ASP A 140 -2.80 21.13 10.48
CA ASP A 140 -4.16 21.42 10.92
C ASP A 140 -4.61 20.47 12.05
N ASN A 141 -4.06 19.25 12.10
CA ASN A 141 -4.33 18.26 13.15
C ASN A 141 -3.27 18.21 14.26
N SER A 142 -2.32 19.14 14.28
CA SER A 142 -1.24 19.18 15.29
C SER A 142 -0.42 17.89 15.39
N VAL A 143 -0.29 17.14 14.29
CA VAL A 143 0.52 15.92 14.22
C VAL A 143 1.91 16.28 13.71
N ASP A 144 2.95 15.94 14.47
CA ASP A 144 4.32 16.04 13.98
C ASP A 144 4.62 14.86 13.06
N ALA A 145 4.80 15.16 11.78
CA ALA A 145 5.03 14.14 10.77
C ALA A 145 6.37 13.39 10.94
N LYS A 146 7.31 13.92 11.74
CA LYS A 146 8.58 13.22 12.03
C LYS A 146 8.49 12.19 13.14
N SER A 147 7.46 12.27 13.97
CA SER A 147 7.29 11.43 15.16
C SER A 147 5.92 10.74 15.22
N CYS A 148 5.09 10.91 14.17
CA CYS A 148 3.83 10.21 14.08
C CYS A 148 4.05 8.70 13.90
N SER A 149 3.21 7.91 14.55
CA SER A 149 3.19 6.47 14.35
C SER A 149 2.20 6.12 13.24
N ILE A 150 2.62 5.24 12.33
CA ILE A 150 1.76 4.70 11.29
C ILE A 150 1.05 3.47 11.86
N GLY A 151 -0.28 3.48 11.82
CA GLY A 151 -1.14 2.37 12.19
C GLY A 151 -1.21 1.36 11.06
N GLU A 152 -2.37 1.25 10.43
CA GLU A 152 -2.58 0.34 9.30
C GLU A 152 -2.37 1.01 7.93
N ILE A 153 -1.90 0.21 6.97
CA ILE A 153 -1.73 0.58 5.56
C ILE A 153 -2.60 -0.36 4.74
N TYR A 154 -3.63 0.19 4.10
CA TYR A 154 -4.59 -0.58 3.31
C TYR A 154 -4.35 -0.35 1.82
N CYS A 155 -3.81 -1.37 1.13
CA CYS A 155 -3.70 -1.42 -0.32
C CYS A 155 -4.87 -2.25 -0.88
N GLY A 156 -6.00 -1.60 -1.12
CA GLY A 156 -7.26 -2.28 -1.44
C GLY A 156 -7.51 -2.52 -2.93
N SER A 157 -6.70 -1.97 -3.83
CA SER A 157 -6.90 -2.14 -5.27
C SER A 157 -6.20 -3.40 -5.78
N GLU A 158 -6.73 -3.99 -6.84
CA GLU A 158 -6.08 -5.11 -7.56
C GLU A 158 -4.65 -4.75 -7.97
N THR A 159 -4.41 -3.48 -8.31
CA THR A 159 -3.11 -2.96 -8.72
C THR A 159 -2.10 -2.81 -7.59
N THR A 160 -2.52 -2.49 -6.36
CA THR A 160 -1.58 -2.25 -5.24
C THR A 160 -1.47 -3.40 -4.25
N ASN A 161 -2.29 -4.45 -4.39
CA ASN A 161 -2.24 -5.61 -3.51
C ASN A 161 -0.85 -6.29 -3.47
N VAL A 162 -0.07 -6.15 -4.54
CA VAL A 162 1.34 -6.62 -4.61
C VAL A 162 2.26 -5.93 -3.60
N LEU A 163 1.88 -4.75 -3.10
CA LEU A 163 2.66 -3.97 -2.13
C LEU A 163 2.35 -4.38 -0.69
N THR A 164 1.17 -4.95 -0.42
CA THR A 164 0.70 -5.30 0.93
C THR A 164 1.71 -6.16 1.68
N GLU A 165 2.17 -7.26 1.07
CA GLU A 165 3.14 -8.18 1.70
C GLU A 165 4.49 -7.52 2.00
N ASN A 166 4.86 -6.47 1.26
CA ASN A 166 6.10 -5.74 1.52
C ASN A 166 5.92 -4.84 2.74
N PHE A 167 4.83 -4.09 2.84
CA PHE A 167 4.55 -3.25 4.01
C PHE A 167 4.41 -4.06 5.31
N GLU A 168 3.85 -5.27 5.25
CA GLU A 168 3.75 -6.15 6.43
C GLU A 168 5.12 -6.61 6.98
N LYS A 169 6.16 -6.66 6.13
CA LYS A 169 7.52 -7.07 6.52
C LYS A 169 8.38 -5.91 7.02
N LEU A 170 7.99 -4.67 6.72
CA LEU A 170 8.72 -3.48 7.06
C LEU A 170 8.39 -3.01 8.49
N PRO A 171 9.37 -2.51 9.26
CA PRO A 171 9.12 -1.95 10.58
C PRO A 171 8.29 -0.66 10.47
N LYS A 172 7.13 -0.61 11.11
CA LYS A 172 6.21 0.53 11.05
C LYS A 172 6.84 1.82 11.60
N GLU A 173 7.77 1.70 12.55
CA GLU A 173 8.49 2.81 13.17
C GLU A 173 9.45 3.53 12.21
N GLU A 174 9.85 2.87 11.12
CA GLU A 174 10.73 3.44 10.10
C GLU A 174 9.97 3.97 8.88
N MET A 175 8.64 3.82 8.86
CA MET A 175 7.81 4.28 7.76
C MET A 175 7.44 5.76 7.92
N ASP A 176 7.61 6.52 6.85
CA ASP A 176 7.19 7.92 6.76
C ASP A 176 6.04 8.08 5.77
N VAL A 177 5.00 8.79 6.19
CA VAL A 177 3.81 9.04 5.37
C VAL A 177 4.12 9.77 4.07
N PHE A 178 5.15 10.64 4.05
CA PHE A 178 5.52 11.36 2.84
C PHE A 178 6.28 10.47 1.87
N GLN A 179 7.12 9.57 2.36
CA GLN A 179 7.71 8.51 1.55
C GLN A 179 6.64 7.57 0.98
N LEU A 180 5.67 7.14 1.80
CA LEU A 180 4.53 6.37 1.28
C LEU A 180 3.79 7.16 0.20
N ASN A 181 3.53 8.45 0.42
CA ASN A 181 2.88 9.28 -0.60
C ASN A 181 3.71 9.37 -1.88
N GLU A 182 5.04 9.53 -1.79
CA GLU A 182 5.95 9.53 -2.94
C GLU A 182 5.94 8.20 -3.69
N LEU A 183 5.99 7.08 -2.96
CA LEU A 183 5.92 5.74 -3.51
C LEU A 183 4.66 5.58 -4.37
N PHE A 184 3.48 5.89 -3.81
CA PHE A 184 2.23 5.80 -4.55
C PHE A 184 2.14 6.84 -5.68
N CYS A 185 2.73 8.03 -5.54
CA CYS A 185 2.77 9.03 -6.60
C CYS A 185 3.61 8.58 -7.80
N ARG A 186 4.69 7.83 -7.56
CA ARG A 186 5.54 7.28 -8.62
C ARG A 186 4.89 6.03 -9.23
N PHE A 187 4.36 5.14 -8.40
CA PHE A 187 3.65 3.93 -8.85
C PHE A 187 2.48 4.28 -9.79
N ASP A 188 1.65 5.25 -9.42
CA ASP A 188 0.50 5.69 -10.23
C ASP A 188 0.88 6.23 -11.62
N LYS A 189 2.12 6.73 -11.77
CA LYS A 189 2.64 7.26 -13.04
C LYS A 189 3.30 6.19 -13.91
N LEU A 190 3.59 5.01 -13.36
CA LEU A 190 4.13 3.92 -14.14
C LEU A 190 3.07 3.43 -15.14
N PRO A 191 3.45 3.15 -16.39
CA PRO A 191 2.62 2.34 -17.28
C PRO A 191 2.22 1.03 -16.62
N GLU A 192 1.04 0.49 -16.94
CA GLU A 192 0.51 -0.75 -16.34
C GLU A 192 1.50 -1.93 -16.44
N GLU A 193 2.19 -2.07 -17.57
CA GLU A 193 3.25 -3.06 -17.75
C GLU A 193 4.39 -2.89 -16.74
N MET A 194 4.82 -1.64 -16.49
CA MET A 194 5.88 -1.35 -15.52
C MET A 194 5.40 -1.48 -14.08
N GLN A 195 4.12 -1.27 -13.78
CA GLN A 195 3.56 -1.62 -12.46
C GLN A 195 3.64 -3.12 -12.21
N ARG A 196 3.37 -3.93 -13.24
CA ARG A 196 3.54 -5.39 -13.17
C ARG A 196 5.00 -5.78 -12.97
N VAL A 197 5.93 -5.22 -13.74
CA VAL A 197 7.37 -5.45 -13.56
C VAL A 197 7.79 -5.07 -12.14
N TYR A 198 7.36 -3.90 -11.63
CA TYR A 198 7.63 -3.47 -10.26
C TYR A 198 7.15 -4.49 -9.22
N GLY A 199 5.93 -5.01 -9.36
CA GLY A 199 5.40 -6.05 -8.48
C GLY A 199 6.25 -7.33 -8.46
N LEU A 200 6.90 -7.68 -9.58
CA LEU A 200 7.83 -8.81 -9.69
C LEU A 200 9.23 -8.48 -9.13
N THR A 201 9.66 -7.23 -9.25
CA THR A 201 10.95 -6.76 -8.72
C THR A 201 10.99 -6.78 -7.19
N LEU A 202 9.88 -6.50 -6.52
CA LEU A 202 9.81 -6.49 -5.05
C LEU A 202 10.23 -7.83 -4.40
N PRO A 203 9.68 -9.00 -4.76
CA PRO A 203 10.16 -10.29 -4.25
C PRO A 203 11.52 -10.72 -4.82
N LEU A 204 11.96 -10.15 -5.94
CA LEU A 204 13.32 -10.36 -6.44
C LEU A 204 14.34 -9.69 -5.50
N LYS A 205 14.14 -8.40 -5.20
CA LYS A 205 15.08 -7.53 -4.50
C LYS A 205 14.89 -7.44 -2.99
N GLU A 206 13.71 -7.79 -2.49
CA GLU A 206 13.37 -7.83 -1.07
C GLU A 206 13.77 -6.54 -0.31
N PRO A 207 13.23 -5.38 -0.72
CA PRO A 207 13.59 -4.09 -0.11
C PRO A 207 13.21 -4.06 1.37
N ARG A 208 14.05 -3.38 2.16
CA ARG A 208 13.93 -3.27 3.63
C ARG A 208 13.50 -1.90 4.10
N THR A 209 13.31 -0.95 3.19
CA THR A 209 12.78 0.38 3.50
C THR A 209 11.84 0.87 2.39
N VAL A 210 10.94 1.81 2.72
CA VAL A 210 10.10 2.49 1.71
C VAL A 210 10.96 3.26 0.71
N LYS A 211 12.12 3.77 1.13
CA LYS A 211 13.07 4.43 0.22
C LYS A 211 13.61 3.45 -0.82
N GLU A 212 14.03 2.26 -0.42
CA GLU A 212 14.49 1.23 -1.36
C GLU A 212 13.37 0.84 -2.33
N MET A 213 12.13 0.72 -1.85
CA MET A 213 10.96 0.51 -2.72
C MET A 213 10.82 1.62 -3.77
N ILE A 214 11.02 2.89 -3.40
CA ILE A 214 10.99 4.03 -4.33
C ILE A 214 12.13 3.94 -5.34
N ASP A 215 13.36 3.71 -4.86
CA ASP A 215 14.58 3.67 -5.69
C ASP A 215 14.47 2.58 -6.77
N LEU A 216 13.86 1.42 -6.47
CA LEU A 216 13.65 0.34 -7.44
C LEU A 216 12.87 0.75 -8.69
N MET A 217 12.00 1.77 -8.61
CA MET A 217 11.24 2.24 -9.78
C MET A 217 12.14 2.87 -10.85
N ASP A 218 13.28 3.42 -10.46
CA ASP A 218 14.22 4.05 -11.39
C ASP A 218 15.04 3.02 -12.18
N HIS A 219 15.04 1.75 -11.74
CA HIS A 219 15.82 0.66 -12.32
C HIS A 219 14.96 -0.42 -13.00
N LEU A 220 13.66 -0.17 -13.23
CA LEU A 220 12.77 -1.19 -13.82
C LEU A 220 13.14 -1.60 -15.24
N SER A 221 13.80 -0.73 -16.01
CA SER A 221 14.33 -1.08 -17.34
C SER A 221 15.47 -2.09 -17.31
N GLU A 222 16.10 -2.28 -16.14
CA GLU A 222 17.19 -3.25 -15.93
C GLU A 222 16.63 -4.60 -15.44
N VAL A 223 15.31 -4.74 -15.33
CA VAL A 223 14.67 -6.00 -14.92
C VAL A 223 14.13 -6.73 -16.15
N CYS A 224 14.67 -7.92 -16.41
CA CYS A 224 14.18 -8.80 -17.46
C CYS A 224 13.08 -9.71 -16.91
N VAL A 225 11.95 -9.81 -17.62
CA VAL A 225 10.81 -10.64 -17.26
C VAL A 225 10.44 -11.56 -18.42
N VAL A 226 10.52 -12.87 -18.20
CA VAL A 226 10.08 -13.89 -19.15
C VAL A 226 8.83 -14.58 -18.61
N ASN A 227 7.69 -14.30 -19.24
CA ASN A 227 6.40 -14.84 -18.84
C ASN A 227 6.25 -16.32 -19.21
N GLY A 228 5.45 -17.07 -18.44
CA GLY A 228 5.09 -18.46 -18.76
C GLY A 228 6.09 -19.50 -18.26
N ILE A 229 7.14 -19.07 -17.56
CA ILE A 229 8.15 -19.95 -16.97
C ILE A 229 7.76 -20.27 -15.52
N GLN A 230 7.36 -21.52 -15.26
CA GLN A 230 6.91 -21.98 -13.95
C GLN A 230 7.93 -22.87 -13.23
N ASN A 231 8.91 -23.40 -13.96
CA ASN A 231 9.94 -24.27 -13.40
C ASN A 231 11.25 -24.17 -14.19
N GLU A 232 12.31 -24.73 -13.65
CA GLU A 232 13.66 -24.61 -14.19
C GLU A 232 13.83 -25.35 -15.52
N ARG A 233 13.04 -26.41 -15.76
CA ARG A 233 13.03 -27.09 -17.05
C ARG A 233 12.52 -26.15 -18.15
N GLN A 234 11.39 -25.49 -17.92
CA GLN A 234 10.83 -24.53 -18.88
C GLN A 234 11.78 -23.36 -19.15
N LEU A 235 12.50 -22.89 -18.11
CA LEU A 235 13.52 -21.88 -18.29
C LEU A 235 14.65 -22.39 -19.19
N GLY A 236 15.16 -23.60 -18.93
CA GLY A 236 16.21 -24.18 -19.75
C GLY A 236 15.79 -24.42 -21.20
N GLU A 237 14.56 -24.88 -21.42
CA GLU A 237 13.97 -25.02 -22.77
C GLU A 237 13.95 -23.64 -23.46
N PHE A 238 13.42 -22.61 -22.79
CA PHE A 238 13.40 -21.24 -23.32
C PHE A 238 14.79 -20.71 -23.68
N LEU A 239 15.78 -20.88 -22.80
CA LEU A 239 17.13 -20.38 -23.04
C LEU A 239 17.81 -21.08 -24.24
N VAL A 240 17.63 -22.38 -24.40
CA VAL A 240 18.19 -23.14 -25.52
C VAL A 240 17.48 -22.80 -26.84
N GLU A 241 16.15 -22.77 -26.84
CA GLU A 241 15.36 -22.47 -28.05
C GLU A 241 15.58 -21.05 -28.59
N ASN A 242 15.91 -20.10 -27.72
CA ASN A 242 16.18 -18.71 -28.10
C ASN A 242 17.67 -18.40 -28.24
N GLU A 243 18.55 -19.42 -28.20
CA GLU A 243 20.01 -19.27 -28.32
C GLU A 243 20.61 -18.26 -27.33
N LEU A 244 20.06 -18.19 -26.11
CA LEU A 244 20.49 -17.28 -25.05
C LEU A 244 21.68 -17.84 -24.24
N PHE A 245 22.50 -18.66 -24.89
CA PHE A 245 23.73 -19.22 -24.36
C PHE A 245 24.91 -18.82 -25.24
N ASP A 246 26.09 -18.68 -24.63
CA ASP A 246 27.35 -18.54 -25.36
C ASP A 246 27.72 -19.80 -26.18
N VAL A 247 26.93 -20.88 -26.08
CA VAL A 247 27.15 -22.16 -26.74
C VAL A 247 25.91 -22.52 -27.55
N SER A 248 26.10 -22.71 -28.86
CA SER A 248 25.07 -23.27 -29.74
C SER A 248 25.07 -24.80 -29.68
N PHE A 249 23.88 -25.40 -29.55
CA PHE A 249 23.68 -26.85 -29.50
C PHE A 249 23.16 -27.35 -30.85
N PRO A 250 23.83 -28.32 -31.50
CA PRO A 250 23.28 -28.97 -32.68
C PRO A 250 21.92 -29.64 -32.43
N ASP A 251 21.03 -29.65 -33.42
CA ASP A 251 19.68 -30.23 -33.31
C ASP A 251 19.70 -31.68 -32.80
N GLU A 252 20.71 -32.45 -33.17
CA GLU A 252 20.84 -33.86 -32.79
C GLU A 252 21.08 -34.05 -31.28
N VAL A 253 21.58 -33.03 -30.57
CA VAL A 253 21.85 -33.12 -29.14
C VAL A 253 20.70 -32.62 -28.27
N LEU A 254 19.76 -31.84 -28.82
CA LEU A 254 18.64 -31.25 -28.08
C LEU A 254 17.86 -32.27 -27.23
N PRO A 255 17.49 -33.47 -27.73
CA PRO A 255 16.74 -34.45 -26.94
C PRO A 255 17.47 -34.99 -25.71
N TYR A 256 18.79 -34.77 -25.62
CA TYR A 256 19.65 -35.30 -24.56
C TYR A 256 20.07 -34.22 -23.54
N LEU A 257 19.69 -32.96 -23.75
CA LEU A 257 20.02 -31.87 -22.82
C LEU A 257 19.21 -31.98 -21.52
N ASP A 258 19.88 -31.74 -20.40
CA ASP A 258 19.22 -31.58 -19.10
C ASP A 258 18.77 -30.13 -18.92
N TYR A 259 17.64 -29.79 -19.54
CA TYR A 259 17.05 -28.46 -19.48
C TYR A 259 16.80 -27.98 -18.05
N ALA A 260 16.45 -28.87 -17.12
CA ALA A 260 16.22 -28.49 -15.73
C ALA A 260 17.52 -28.07 -15.04
N LYS A 261 18.64 -28.75 -15.34
CA LYS A 261 19.96 -28.33 -14.86
C LYS A 261 20.35 -27.00 -15.48
N ILE A 262 20.19 -26.85 -16.79
CA ILE A 262 20.49 -25.62 -17.51
C ILE A 262 19.78 -24.41 -16.89
N GLY A 263 18.45 -24.49 -16.69
CA GLY A 263 17.70 -23.41 -16.05
C GLY A 263 18.15 -23.11 -14.62
N ARG A 264 18.45 -24.13 -13.81
CA ARG A 264 18.97 -23.92 -12.44
C ARG A 264 20.31 -23.18 -12.43
N GLU A 265 21.25 -23.57 -13.29
CA GLU A 265 22.56 -22.92 -13.39
C GLU A 265 22.42 -21.46 -13.83
N HIS A 266 21.52 -21.18 -14.78
CA HIS A 266 21.21 -19.81 -15.23
C HIS A 266 20.67 -18.95 -14.08
N MET A 267 19.65 -19.44 -13.35
CA MET A 267 19.07 -18.74 -12.21
C MET A 267 20.10 -18.43 -11.11
N GLN A 268 20.99 -19.38 -10.82
CA GLN A 268 22.05 -19.18 -9.81
C GLN A 268 23.08 -18.14 -10.25
N THR A 269 23.46 -18.17 -11.53
CA THR A 269 24.47 -17.28 -12.10
C THR A 269 23.96 -15.83 -12.14
N HIS A 270 22.73 -15.62 -12.59
CA HIS A 270 22.13 -14.29 -12.77
C HIS A 270 21.29 -13.84 -11.56
N GLN A 271 21.29 -14.62 -10.48
CA GLN A 271 20.48 -14.38 -9.28
C GLN A 271 18.97 -14.22 -9.58
N GLY A 272 18.51 -14.84 -10.67
CA GLY A 272 17.14 -14.79 -11.12
C GLY A 272 16.22 -15.69 -10.29
N LYS A 273 14.93 -15.35 -10.24
CA LYS A 273 13.91 -16.06 -9.48
C LYS A 273 12.70 -16.40 -10.36
N LEU A 274 12.03 -17.50 -10.03
CA LEU A 274 10.70 -17.82 -10.56
C LEU A 274 9.64 -17.22 -9.64
N ILE A 275 8.91 -16.23 -10.14
CA ILE A 275 7.94 -15.43 -9.37
C ILE A 275 6.63 -15.39 -10.17
N GLN A 276 5.54 -15.87 -9.58
CA GLN A 276 4.18 -15.78 -10.15
C GLN A 276 4.07 -16.26 -11.61
N GLY A 277 4.75 -17.35 -11.95
CA GLY A 277 4.73 -17.93 -13.31
C GLY A 277 5.54 -17.15 -14.35
N ALA A 278 6.49 -16.32 -13.90
CA ALA A 278 7.51 -15.68 -14.71
C ALA A 278 8.90 -15.97 -14.16
N TYR A 279 9.89 -15.97 -15.04
CA TYR A 279 11.29 -15.82 -14.68
C TYR A 279 11.66 -14.34 -14.65
N VAL A 280 12.36 -13.92 -13.61
CA VAL A 280 12.72 -12.52 -13.36
C VAL A 280 14.17 -12.43 -12.95
N GLU A 281 14.94 -11.56 -13.60
CA GLU A 281 16.35 -11.29 -13.27
C GLU A 281 16.66 -9.80 -13.38
N ASP A 282 17.70 -9.36 -12.68
CA ASP A 282 18.24 -8.01 -12.78
C ASP A 282 19.51 -8.05 -13.65
N THR A 283 19.48 -7.36 -14.77
CA THR A 283 20.53 -7.31 -15.80
C THR A 283 21.45 -6.09 -15.65
N SER A 284 21.32 -5.31 -14.57
CA SER A 284 22.18 -4.16 -14.28
C SER A 284 23.67 -4.52 -14.27
N ALA A 285 24.03 -5.73 -13.82
CA ALA A 285 25.41 -6.23 -13.84
C ALA A 285 25.92 -6.56 -15.26
N ASP A 286 25.03 -6.99 -16.16
CA ASP A 286 25.39 -7.37 -17.53
C ASP A 286 25.62 -6.13 -18.42
N ASN A 287 24.89 -5.05 -18.15
CA ASN A 287 25.07 -3.75 -18.81
C ASN A 287 26.47 -3.16 -18.58
N VAL A 288 27.11 -3.41 -17.43
CA VAL A 288 28.47 -2.91 -17.14
C VAL A 288 29.53 -3.60 -18.00
N ASN A 289 29.33 -4.86 -18.37
CA ASN A 289 30.27 -5.63 -19.19
C ASN A 289 30.21 -5.23 -20.68
N GLN A 290 29.07 -4.76 -21.19
CA GLN A 290 28.98 -4.23 -22.56
C GLN A 290 29.74 -2.89 -22.73
N PHE A 291 29.60 -1.95 -21.78
CA PHE A 291 30.31 -0.65 -21.85
C PHE A 291 31.83 -0.76 -21.64
N SER A 292 32.30 -1.79 -20.95
CA SER A 292 33.74 -2.03 -20.76
C SER A 292 34.39 -2.80 -21.92
N GLN A 293 33.61 -3.44 -22.79
CA GLN A 293 34.12 -4.00 -24.05
C GLN A 293 34.20 -2.95 -25.17
N GLU A 294 33.20 -2.07 -25.30
CA GLU A 294 33.23 -1.01 -26.33
C GLU A 294 34.35 0.03 -26.11
N SER A 295 34.77 0.27 -24.86
CA SER A 295 35.86 1.21 -24.55
C SER A 295 37.28 0.64 -24.75
N ASN A 296 37.41 -0.68 -24.96
CA ASN A 296 38.70 -1.34 -25.19
C ASN A 296 38.98 -1.65 -26.67
N GLU A 297 38.00 -1.50 -27.58
CA GLU A 297 38.20 -1.75 -29.01
C GLU A 297 38.74 -0.54 -29.81
N GLU A 298 38.82 0.66 -29.23
CA GLU A 298 39.34 1.86 -29.94
C GLU A 298 40.85 2.13 -29.78
N ASN A 299 41.64 1.26 -29.13
CA ASN A 299 43.06 1.54 -28.86
C ASN A 299 44.08 0.51 -29.35
N ASP A 300 43.77 -0.26 -30.41
CA ASP A 300 44.75 -1.13 -31.06
C ASP A 300 44.83 -0.88 -32.58
N GLN A 301 45.34 0.30 -32.95
CA GLN A 301 45.90 0.56 -34.29
C GLN A 301 47.25 1.27 -34.19
N SER A 302 48.31 0.48 -34.11
CA SER A 302 49.73 0.80 -34.36
C SER A 302 50.49 -0.55 -34.24
N ASP A 303 51.35 -1.03 -35.13
CA ASP A 303 51.94 -0.55 -36.37
C ASP A 303 52.47 -1.77 -37.17
N ASP A 304 52.68 -1.53 -38.46
CA ASP A 304 53.69 -2.12 -39.35
C ASP A 304 53.66 -3.61 -39.75
N TYR A 305 53.45 -3.83 -41.06
CA TYR A 305 54.36 -4.65 -41.86
C TYR A 305 54.52 -4.05 -43.28
N GLU A 306 55.62 -3.31 -43.49
CA GLU A 306 56.16 -3.04 -44.83
C GLU A 306 56.58 -4.37 -45.50
N MET A 307 56.04 -4.65 -46.69
CA MET A 307 56.69 -5.56 -47.65
C MET A 307 57.50 -4.74 -48.65
N LYS A 308 58.80 -5.01 -48.75
CA LYS A 308 59.61 -4.66 -49.93
C LYS A 308 60.13 -5.93 -50.61
N LEU A 309 59.89 -5.98 -51.93
CA LEU A 309 60.57 -6.83 -52.90
C LEU A 309 62.02 -6.35 -53.11
#